data_AF-A0A7S3YC26-F1
#
_entry.id   AF-A0A7S3YC26-F1
#
_cell.length_a   1.000
_cell.length_b   1.000
_cell.length_c   1.000
_cell.angle_alpha   90.00
_cell.angle_beta   90.00
_cell.angle_gamma   90.00
#
_symmetry.space_group_name_H-M   'P 1'
#
loop_
_entity.id
_entity.type
_entity.pdbx_description
1 polymer ?
#
loop_
_entity_poly.entity_id
_entity_poly.type
_entity_poly.pdbx_seq_one_letter_code
_entity_poly.pdbx_strand_id
1 'polypeptide(L)'
;ADPALHRAVHALMTKVFLRLIAELKRLGAQVVFANFQKIIIATGKTDVGAAAEYVAFVTRTVLAREVFQVLQLHPEVYWEQLVFMDEENYGGVQVDLERSAEEGEEEDEEEQAG
;
A
#
# COMPACT_ATOMS: atom_id res chain seq x y z
N ALA A 1 31.69 -11.48 -1.38
CA ALA A 1 30.45 -12.25 -1.11
C ALA A 1 30.47 -13.51 -1.99
N ASP A 2 30.06 -14.67 -1.46
CA ASP A 2 29.93 -15.89 -2.25
C ASP A 2 28.81 -15.71 -3.32
N PRO A 3 29.12 -15.78 -4.62
CA PRO A 3 28.13 -15.62 -5.70
C PRO A 3 27.02 -16.68 -5.68
N ALA A 4 27.26 -17.87 -5.14
CA ALA A 4 26.24 -18.90 -4.99
C ALA A 4 25.23 -18.52 -3.91
N LEU A 5 25.72 -18.04 -2.76
CA LEU A 5 24.88 -17.56 -1.67
C LEU A 5 24.04 -16.34 -2.10
N HIS A 6 24.66 -15.38 -2.78
CA HIS A 6 23.95 -14.20 -3.29
C HIS A 6 22.80 -14.58 -4.22
N ARG A 7 23.04 -15.49 -5.18
CA ARG A 7 21.99 -15.98 -6.09
C ARG A 7 20.88 -16.73 -5.36
N ALA A 8 21.22 -17.54 -4.37
CA ALA A 8 20.24 -18.28 -3.57
C ALA A 8 19.32 -17.32 -2.79
N VAL A 9 19.89 -16.33 -2.11
CA VAL A 9 19.13 -15.31 -1.38
C VAL A 9 18.25 -14.51 -2.33
N HIS A 10 18.79 -14.02 -3.44
CA HIS A 10 18.01 -13.25 -4.43
C HIS A 10 16.85 -14.07 -5.02
N ALA A 11 17.05 -15.36 -5.28
CA ALA A 11 16.00 -16.24 -5.76
C ALA A 11 14.88 -16.43 -4.70
N LEU A 12 15.24 -16.55 -3.42
CA LEU A 12 14.27 -16.61 -2.32
C LEU A 12 13.51 -15.29 -2.18
N MET A 13 14.21 -14.15 -2.22
CA MET A 13 13.59 -12.82 -2.21
C MET A 13 12.57 -12.67 -3.34
N THR A 14 12.94 -13.07 -4.56
CA THR A 14 12.04 -13.04 -5.72
C THR A 14 10.79 -13.90 -5.48
N LYS A 15 10.94 -15.11 -4.94
CA LYS A 15 9.80 -16.00 -4.63
C LYS A 15 8.88 -15.41 -3.57
N VAL A 16 9.44 -14.87 -2.50
CA VAL A 16 8.68 -14.22 -1.42
C VAL A 16 7.93 -13.01 -1.96
N PHE A 17 8.61 -12.18 -2.76
CA PHE A 17 8.01 -11.00 -3.40
C PHE A 17 6.84 -11.36 -4.32
N LEU A 18 7.02 -12.33 -5.22
CA LEU A 18 5.92 -12.77 -6.09
C LEU A 18 4.73 -13.32 -5.29
N ARG A 19 5.00 -14.01 -4.18
CA ARG A 19 3.95 -14.50 -3.29
C ARG A 19 3.22 -13.36 -2.56
N LEU A 20 3.94 -12.31 -2.17
CA LEU A 20 3.36 -11.09 -1.61
C LEU A 20 2.41 -10.43 -2.62
N ILE A 21 2.87 -10.22 -3.87
CA ILE A 21 2.03 -9.66 -4.93
C ILE A 21 0.78 -10.50 -5.21
N ALA A 22 0.93 -11.83 -5.22
CA ALA A 22 -0.22 -12.74 -5.38
C ALA A 22 -1.23 -12.60 -4.24
N GLU A 23 -0.76 -12.42 -3.01
CA GLU A 23 -1.63 -12.27 -1.83
C GLU A 23 -2.36 -10.92 -1.84
N LEU A 24 -1.69 -9.83 -2.23
CA LEU A 24 -2.34 -8.52 -2.40
C LEU A 24 -3.47 -8.60 -3.43
N LYS A 25 -3.21 -9.22 -4.59
CA LYS A 25 -4.23 -9.45 -5.62
C LYS A 25 -5.37 -10.32 -5.13
N ARG A 26 -5.08 -11.37 -4.34
CA ARG A 26 -6.09 -12.25 -3.73
C ARG A 26 -7.01 -11.47 -2.76
N LEU A 27 -6.49 -10.45 -2.10
CA LEU A 27 -7.24 -9.56 -1.20
C LEU A 27 -7.97 -8.42 -1.94
N GLY A 28 -8.00 -8.46 -3.27
CA GLY A 28 -8.74 -7.52 -4.11
C GLY A 28 -7.94 -6.26 -4.49
N ALA A 29 -6.65 -6.18 -4.15
CA ALA A 29 -5.84 -5.02 -4.51
C ALA A 29 -5.43 -5.08 -5.98
N GLN A 30 -5.61 -3.99 -6.70
CA GLN A 30 -5.03 -3.86 -8.03
C GLN A 30 -3.60 -3.33 -7.91
N VAL A 31 -2.60 -4.15 -8.24
CA VAL A 31 -1.20 -3.71 -8.21
C VAL A 31 -0.89 -2.89 -9.44
N VAL A 32 -0.64 -1.60 -9.26
CA VAL A 32 -0.28 -0.63 -10.32
C VAL A 32 1.21 -0.73 -10.63
N PHE A 33 2.04 -0.76 -9.59
CA PHE A 33 3.49 -0.84 -9.69
C PHE A 33 4.04 -1.65 -8.51
N ALA A 34 5.12 -2.40 -8.73
CA ALA A 34 5.83 -3.08 -7.66
C ALA A 34 7.28 -3.39 -8.02
N ASN A 35 8.20 -3.01 -7.13
CA ASN A 35 9.58 -3.50 -7.09
C ASN A 35 9.92 -3.93 -5.65
N PHE A 36 11.17 -4.28 -5.35
CA PHE A 36 11.55 -4.73 -4.01
C PHE A 36 11.50 -3.65 -2.92
N GLN A 37 11.37 -2.37 -3.31
CA GLN A 37 11.36 -1.23 -2.40
C GLN A 37 9.96 -0.63 -2.23
N LYS A 38 9.15 -0.62 -3.30
CA LYS A 38 7.87 0.10 -3.35
C LYS A 38 6.80 -0.75 -4.03
N ILE A 39 5.59 -0.71 -3.46
CA ILE A 39 4.39 -1.29 -4.06
C ILE A 39 3.31 -0.20 -4.07
N ILE A 40 2.72 0.03 -5.25
CA ILE A 40 1.59 0.94 -5.44
C ILE A 40 0.37 0.09 -5.77
N ILE A 41 -0.69 0.26 -4.98
CA ILE A 41 -1.97 -0.42 -5.19
C ILE A 41 -3.10 0.57 -5.39
N ALA A 42 -4.05 0.23 -6.26
CA ALA A 42 -5.34 0.85 -6.32
C ALA A 42 -6.27 0.14 -5.33
N THR A 43 -6.81 0.89 -4.36
CA THR A 43 -7.71 0.37 -3.31
C THR A 43 -9.15 0.20 -3.81
N GLY A 44 -9.52 0.88 -4.89
CA GLY A 44 -10.90 0.94 -5.40
C GLY A 44 -11.89 1.63 -4.46
N LYS A 45 -11.38 2.36 -3.46
CA LYS A 45 -12.18 3.14 -2.51
C LYS A 45 -12.22 4.59 -2.95
N THR A 46 -13.39 5.22 -2.81
CA THR A 46 -13.61 6.63 -3.14
C THR A 46 -13.30 7.54 -1.96
N ASP A 47 -13.43 7.02 -0.74
CA ASP A 47 -13.12 7.72 0.50
C ASP A 47 -11.74 7.31 1.02
N VAL A 48 -11.00 8.28 1.56
CA VAL A 48 -9.64 8.12 2.08
C VAL A 48 -9.65 7.30 3.36
N GLY A 49 -10.63 7.51 4.25
CA GLY A 49 -10.78 6.72 5.47
C GLY A 49 -10.96 5.24 5.16
N ALA A 50 -11.89 4.92 4.27
CA ALA A 50 -12.14 3.57 3.78
C ALA A 50 -10.91 2.97 3.06
N ALA A 51 -10.13 3.78 2.35
CA ALA A 51 -8.88 3.36 1.74
C ALA A 51 -7.82 3.00 2.81
N ALA A 52 -7.68 3.83 3.84
CA ALA A 52 -6.75 3.59 4.95
C ALA A 52 -7.12 2.33 5.74
N GLU A 53 -8.40 2.13 6.05
CA GLU A 53 -8.89 0.91 6.70
C GLU A 53 -8.62 -0.35 5.86
N TYR A 54 -8.87 -0.26 4.55
CA TYR A 54 -8.58 -1.34 3.62
C TYR A 54 -7.08 -1.69 3.62
N VAL A 55 -6.20 -0.70 3.53
CA VAL A 55 -4.75 -0.90 3.55
C VAL A 55 -4.29 -1.48 4.89
N ALA A 56 -4.83 -1.01 6.01
CA ALA A 56 -4.55 -1.57 7.33
C ALA A 56 -4.98 -3.04 7.45
N PHE A 57 -6.16 -3.38 6.94
CA PHE A 57 -6.64 -4.76 6.88
C PHE A 57 -5.73 -5.64 6.02
N VAL A 58 -5.39 -5.20 4.80
CA VAL A 58 -4.53 -5.94 3.87
C VAL A 58 -3.15 -6.17 4.51
N THR A 59 -2.54 -5.13 5.05
CA THR A 59 -1.22 -5.18 5.68
C THR A 59 -1.21 -6.17 6.84
N ARG A 60 -2.17 -6.06 7.77
CA ARG A 60 -2.31 -6.99 8.90
C ARG A 60 -2.50 -8.43 8.42
N THR A 61 -3.36 -8.65 7.43
CA THR A 61 -3.67 -9.99 6.91
C THR A 61 -2.46 -10.63 6.24
N VAL A 62 -1.70 -9.86 5.46
CA VAL A 62 -0.46 -10.33 4.82
C VAL A 62 0.58 -10.65 5.87
N LEU A 63 0.89 -9.72 6.77
CA LEU A 63 1.94 -9.88 7.79
C LEU A 63 1.63 -10.97 8.83
N ALA A 64 0.36 -11.35 9.00
CA ALA A 64 -0.02 -12.48 9.85
C ALA A 64 0.44 -13.85 9.29
N ARG A 65 0.85 -13.95 8.03
CA ARG A 65 1.34 -15.20 7.46
C ARG A 65 2.81 -15.40 7.78
N GLU A 66 3.16 -16.58 8.30
CA GLU A 66 4.53 -16.96 8.69
C GLU A 66 5.56 -16.74 7.57
N VAL A 67 5.19 -16.99 6.31
CA VAL A 67 6.06 -16.79 5.15
C VAL A 67 6.50 -15.33 4.94
N PHE A 68 5.83 -14.37 5.58
CA PHE A 68 6.09 -12.94 5.52
C PHE A 68 6.54 -12.36 6.86
N GLN A 69 6.85 -13.19 7.87
CA GLN A 69 7.17 -12.74 9.23
C GLN A 69 8.36 -11.77 9.31
N VAL A 70 9.29 -11.83 8.35
CA VAL A 70 10.48 -10.96 8.29
C VAL A 70 10.24 -9.69 7.47
N LEU A 71 9.09 -9.57 6.81
CA LEU A 71 8.75 -8.39 6.03
C LEU A 71 8.17 -7.32 6.94
N GLN A 72 8.52 -6.08 6.65
CA GLN A 72 7.87 -4.90 7.20
C GLN A 72 7.20 -4.18 6.04
N LEU A 73 5.91 -3.90 6.19
CA LEU A 73 5.12 -3.17 5.22
C LEU A 73 4.40 -2.07 5.98
N HIS A 74 4.63 -0.83 5.56
CA HIS A 74 3.94 0.33 6.09
C HIS A 74 3.40 1.17 4.92
N PRO A 75 2.16 1.67 5.00
CA PRO A 75 1.70 2.67 4.06
C PRO A 75 2.54 3.94 4.22
N GLU A 76 3.02 4.48 3.11
CA GLU A 76 3.86 5.70 3.10
C GLU A 76 3.09 6.91 2.57
N VAL A 77 2.31 6.73 1.50
CA VAL A 77 1.57 7.81 0.84
C VAL A 77 0.20 7.32 0.38
N TYR A 78 -0.81 8.17 0.55
CA TYR A 78 -2.13 8.00 -0.04
C TYR A 78 -2.33 9.03 -1.15
N TRP A 79 -2.91 8.57 -2.26
CA TRP A 79 -3.23 9.41 -3.41
C TRP A 79 -4.72 9.36 -3.61
N GLU A 80 -5.37 10.53 -3.67
CA GLU A 80 -6.78 10.62 -4.06
C GLU A 80 -6.91 10.27 -5.55
N GLN A 81 -5.98 10.80 -6.35
CA GLN A 81 -5.86 10.54 -7.77
C GLN A 81 -4.38 10.32 -8.11
N LEU A 82 -4.10 9.29 -8.91
CA LEU A 82 -2.76 8.97 -9.38
C LEU A 82 -2.79 8.62 -10.87
N VAL A 83 -1.98 9.32 -11.65
CA VAL A 83 -1.65 8.98 -13.04
C VAL A 83 -0.22 8.47 -13.05
N PHE A 84 -0.07 7.18 -13.38
CA PHE A 84 1.22 6.50 -13.30
C PHE A 84 1.65 6.00 -14.69
N MET A 85 2.85 6.40 -15.15
CA MET A 85 3.48 5.86 -16.35
C MET A 85 4.63 4.92 -15.99
N ASP A 86 5.56 5.38 -15.15
CA ASP A 86 6.67 4.58 -14.60
C ASP A 86 7.21 5.18 -13.28
N GLU A 87 8.29 4.60 -12.74
CA GLU A 87 8.90 4.99 -11.46
C GLU A 87 9.42 6.43 -11.42
N GLU A 88 9.76 7.03 -12.57
CA GLU A 88 10.24 8.40 -12.67
C GLU A 88 9.17 9.35 -13.22
N ASN A 89 8.13 8.81 -13.85
CA ASN A 89 7.08 9.55 -14.54
C ASN A 89 5.70 9.21 -13.96
N TYR A 90 5.32 9.89 -12.88
CA TYR A 90 3.98 9.80 -12.30
C TYR A 90 3.59 11.13 -11.64
N GLY A 91 2.28 11.36 -11.49
CA GLY A 91 1.75 12.55 -10.85
C GLY A 91 0.38 12.28 -10.24
N GLY A 92 0.04 13.00 -9.18
CA GLY A 92 -1.20 12.78 -8.46
C GLY A 92 -1.47 13.85 -7.42
N VAL A 93 -2.65 13.75 -6.80
CA VAL A 93 -3.05 14.54 -5.65
C VAL A 93 -2.77 13.70 -4.40
N GLN A 94 -1.75 14.09 -3.65
CA GLN A 94 -1.40 13.43 -2.40
C GLN A 94 -2.36 13.86 -1.30
N VAL A 95 -2.81 12.89 -0.50
CA VAL A 95 -3.62 13.16 0.68
C VAL A 95 -2.73 13.31 1.88
N ASP A 96 -2.99 14.38 2.65
CA ASP A 96 -2.46 14.55 3.98
C ASP A 96 -3.47 13.99 4.98
N LEU A 97 -3.20 12.79 5.50
CA LEU A 97 -4.12 12.09 6.40
C LEU A 97 -4.35 12.83 7.72
N GLU A 98 -3.39 13.62 8.19
CA GLU A 98 -3.55 14.39 9.43
C GLU A 98 -4.55 15.54 9.17
N ARG A 99 -4.36 16.27 8.07
CA ARG A 99 -5.25 17.36 7.70
C ARG A 99 -6.65 16.90 7.29
N SER A 100 -6.76 15.78 6.58
CA SER A 100 -8.06 15.24 6.18
C SER A 100 -8.91 14.71 7.34
N ALA A 101 -8.29 14.34 8.46
CA ALA A 101 -9.03 13.98 9.67
C ALA A 101 -9.61 15.22 10.36
N GLU A 102 -8.86 16.33 10.41
CA GLU A 102 -9.30 17.61 10.99
C GLU A 102 -10.46 18.24 10.18
N GLU A 103 -10.37 18.24 8.85
CA GLU A 103 -11.42 18.79 7.96
C GLU A 103 -12.76 18.01 8.10
N GLY A 104 -12.72 16.70 8.31
CA GLY A 104 -13.94 15.89 8.48
C GLY A 104 -14.64 16.09 9.82
N GLU A 105 -13.89 16.38 10.89
CA GLU A 105 -14.46 16.69 12.21
C GLU A 105 -15.16 18.07 12.21
N GLU A 106 -14.61 19.06 11.49
CA GLU A 106 -15.23 20.38 11.34
C GLU A 106 -16.55 20.35 10.54
N GLU A 107 -16.61 19.57 9.46
CA GLU A 107 -17.84 19.40 8.66
C GLU A 107 -18.97 18.71 9.45
N ASP A 108 -18.64 17.68 10.24
CA ASP A 108 -19.60 16.97 11.10
C ASP A 108 -20.15 17.86 12.23
N GLU A 109 -19.34 18.80 12.75
CA GLU A 109 -19.76 19.78 13.77
C GLU A 109 -20.66 20.87 13.18
N GLU A 110 -20.38 21.36 11.97
CA GLU A 110 -21.23 22.35 11.28
C GLU A 110 -22.59 21.76 10.88
N GLU A 111 -22.65 20.49 10.44
CA GLU A 111 -23.90 19.82 10.06
C GLU A 111 -24.79 19.50 11.28
N GLN A 112 -24.21 19.31 12.48
CA GLN A 112 -24.95 19.14 13.73
C GLN A 112 -25.39 20.46 14.38
N ALA A 113 -24.81 21.60 13.98
CA ALA A 113 -25.12 22.92 14.51
C ALA A 113 -26.18 23.71 13.69
N GLY A 114 -26.59 23.19 12.53
CA GLY A 114 -27.63 23.76 11.64
C GLY A 114 -29.01 23.12 11.81
#